data_AF-A0A9D6YRE0-F1
#
_entry.id   AF-A0A9D6YRE0-F1
#
_cell.length_a   1.000
_cell.length_b   1.000
_cell.length_c   1.000
_cell.angle_alpha   90.00
_cell.angle_beta   90.00
_cell.angle_gamma   90.00
#
_symmetry.space_group_name_H-M   'P 1'
#
loop_
_entity.id
_entity.type
_entity.pdbx_description
1 polymer ?
#
loop_
_entity_poly.entity_id
_entity_poly.type
_entity_poly.pdbx_seq_one_letter_code
_entity_poly.pdbx_strand_id
1 'polypeptide(L)' 'MSQKIYPVPDDWKKRARIDQETYRRLYERSIKDPDGFWAEQAQRIDWITPFAKVKRTSFD' A
#
# COMPACT_ATOMS: atom_id res chain seq x y z
N MET A 1 10.48 25.74 11.51
CA MET A 1 9.80 25.63 10.21
C MET A 1 8.34 25.26 10.46
N SER A 2 7.41 26.22 10.39
CA SER A 2 5.97 25.89 10.50
C SER A 2 5.52 25.27 9.18
N GLN A 3 5.10 24.00 9.19
CA GLN A 3 4.53 23.35 8.02
C GLN A 3 3.06 23.76 7.89
N LYS A 4 2.71 24.41 6.78
CA LYS A 4 1.29 24.61 6.41
C LYS A 4 0.71 23.25 5.99
N ILE A 5 -0.33 22.82 6.69
CA ILE A 5 -1.08 21.61 6.36
C ILE A 5 -2.29 22.02 5.51
N TYR A 6 -2.43 21.41 4.33
CA TYR A 6 -3.58 21.59 3.47
C TYR A 6 -4.52 20.40 3.64
N PRO A 7 -5.76 20.62 4.12
CA PRO A 7 -6.71 19.52 4.25
C PRO A 7 -7.12 19.01 2.86
N VAL A 8 -7.40 17.71 2.80
CA VAL A 8 -7.94 17.09 1.60
C VAL A 8 -9.34 17.67 1.33
N PRO A 9 -9.63 18.17 0.11
CA PRO A 9 -10.97 18.65 -0.24
C PRO A 9 -12.03 17.55 -0.12
N ASP A 10 -13.24 17.88 0.31
CA ASP A 10 -14.28 16.89 0.59
C ASP A 10 -14.73 16.12 -0.66
N ASP A 11 -14.77 16.77 -1.83
CA ASP A 11 -15.07 16.10 -3.10
C ASP A 11 -14.01 15.05 -3.46
N TRP A 12 -12.76 15.27 -3.05
CA TRP A 12 -11.71 14.26 -3.23
C TRP A 12 -11.86 13.13 -2.21
N LYS A 13 -12.15 13.42 -0.93
CA LYS A 13 -12.36 12.39 0.11
C LYS A 13 -13.44 11.38 -0.30
N LYS A 14 -14.53 11.83 -0.93
CA LYS A 14 -15.65 10.97 -1.35
C LYS A 14 -15.29 9.99 -2.48
N ARG A 15 -14.33 10.33 -3.34
CA ARG A 15 -13.96 9.52 -4.52
C ARG A 15 -12.63 8.79 -4.39
N ALA A 16 -11.86 9.10 -3.35
CA ALA A 16 -10.61 8.43 -3.07
C ALA A 16 -10.87 6.96 -2.69
N ARG A 17 -10.02 6.06 -3.18
CA ARG A 17 -10.12 4.62 -2.89
C ARG A 17 -9.59 4.24 -1.50
N ILE A 18 -8.86 5.16 -0.88
CA ILE A 18 -8.17 4.98 0.39
C ILE A 18 -8.26 6.29 1.15
N ASP A 19 -8.64 6.22 2.42
CA ASP A 19 -8.58 7.32 3.39
C ASP A 19 -7.36 7.19 4.31
N GLN A 20 -7.22 8.13 5.25
CA GLN A 20 -6.06 8.16 6.16
C GLN A 20 -5.95 6.91 7.03
N GLU A 21 -7.08 6.39 7.53
CA GLU A 21 -7.10 5.21 8.38
C GLU A 21 -6.71 3.95 7.59
N THR A 22 -7.30 3.79 6.40
CA THR A 22 -7.00 2.69 5.49
C THR A 22 -5.55 2.73 5.06
N TYR A 23 -5.02 3.91 4.72
CA TYR A 23 -3.60 4.09 4.42
C TYR A 23 -2.72 3.60 5.57
N ARG A 24 -2.97 4.07 6.80
CA ARG A 24 -2.16 3.71 7.97
C ARG A 24 -2.15 2.20 8.19
N ARG A 25 -3.32 1.55 8.11
CA ARG A 25 -3.46 0.10 8.26
C ARG A 25 -2.71 -0.67 7.17
N LEU A 26 -2.87 -0.29 5.91
CA LEU A 26 -2.20 -0.96 4.78
C LEU A 26 -0.69 -0.77 4.84
N TYR A 27 -0.23 0.45 5.17
CA TYR A 27 1.18 0.75 5.33
C TYR A 27 1.81 -0.09 6.45
N GLU A 28 1.18 -0.11 7.63
CA GLU A 28 1.65 -0.92 8.76
C GLU A 28 1.76 -2.39 8.40
N ARG A 29 0.76 -2.95 7.71
CA ARG A 29 0.80 -4.34 7.23
C ARG A 29 1.90 -4.56 6.19
N SER A 30 2.11 -3.63 5.25
CA SER A 30 3.14 -3.74 4.22
C SER A 30 4.56 -3.82 4.78
N ILE A 31 4.78 -3.26 5.97
CA ILE A 31 6.06 -3.29 6.67
C ILE A 31 6.16 -4.52 7.59
N LYS A 32 5.11 -4.84 8.35
CA LYS A 32 5.11 -5.96 9.31
C LYS A 32 5.06 -7.33 8.63
N ASP A 33 4.33 -7.45 7.54
CA ASP A 33 4.15 -8.67 6.75
C ASP A 33 4.28 -8.35 5.25
N PRO A 34 5.51 -8.09 4.77
CA PRO A 34 5.73 -7.70 3.39
C PRO A 34 5.38 -8.81 2.41
N ASP A 35 5.71 -10.07 2.70
CA ASP A 35 5.42 -11.18 1.79
C ASP A 35 3.91 -11.42 1.67
N GLY A 36 3.16 -11.45 2.77
CA GLY A 36 1.71 -11.62 2.74
C GLY A 36 0.98 -10.43 2.11
N PHE A 37 1.39 -9.21 2.45
CA PHE A 37 0.80 -8.00 1.86
C PHE A 37 0.99 -7.95 0.34
N TRP A 38 2.24 -8.09 -0.13
CA TRP A 38 2.54 -7.98 -1.55
C TRP A 38 2.04 -9.18 -2.36
N ALA A 39 1.94 -10.38 -1.77
CA ALA A 39 1.26 -11.50 -2.41
C ALA A 39 -0.21 -11.17 -2.72
N GLU A 40 -0.94 -10.61 -1.76
CA GLU A 40 -2.33 -10.20 -1.94
C GLU A 40 -2.47 -9.09 -2.99
N GLN A 41 -1.60 -8.06 -2.94
CA GLN A 41 -1.65 -6.99 -3.92
C GLN A 41 -1.33 -7.47 -5.34
N ALA A 42 -0.45 -8.47 -5.50
CA ALA A 42 -0.05 -9.02 -6.79
C ALA A 42 -1.17 -9.81 -7.49
N GLN A 43 -2.21 -10.25 -6.77
CA GLN A 43 -3.38 -10.93 -7.36
C GLN A 43 -4.22 -10.03 -8.27
N ARG A 44 -3.97 -8.71 -8.27
CA ARG A 44 -4.63 -7.75 -9.17
C ARG A 44 -4.12 -7.81 -10.61
N ILE A 45 -3.06 -8.56 -10.85
CA ILE A 45 -2.42 -8.74 -12.15
C ILE A 45 -2.72 -10.17 -12.61
N ASP A 46 -3.07 -10.31 -13.88
CA ASP A 46 -3.22 -11.62 -14.51
C ASP A 46 -1.84 -12.20 -14.84
N TRP A 47 -1.45 -13.23 -14.09
CA TRP A 47 -0.20 -13.93 -14.29
C TRP A 47 -0.39 -15.11 -15.25
N ILE A 48 0.49 -15.21 -16.25
CA ILE A 48 0.57 -16.42 -17.09
C ILE A 48 1.00 -17.62 -16.23
N THR A 49 1.98 -17.40 -15.34
CA THR A 49 2.42 -18.38 -14.34
C THR A 49 2.54 -17.68 -12.98
N PRO A 50 1.89 -18.19 -11.91
CA PRO A 50 2.00 -17.62 -10.57
C PRO A 50 3.44 -17.63 -10.04
N PHE A 51 3.82 -16.61 -9.28
CA PHE A 51 5.12 -16.55 -8.61
C PHE A 51 5.15 -17.47 -7.37
N ALA A 52 6.33 -18.02 -7.07
CA ALA A 52 6.55 -18.83 -5.86
C ALA A 52 7.20 -18.05 -4.70
N LYS A 53 7.75 -16.86 -4.97
CA LYS A 53 8.45 -16.03 -3.99
C LYS A 53 8.12 -14.56 -4.21
N VAL A 54 7.75 -13.87 -3.14
CA VAL A 54 7.28 -12.49 -3.18
C VAL A 54 8.46 -11.51 -3.08
N LYS A 55 9.30 -11.63 -2.04
CA LYS A 55 10.44 -10.72 -1.82
C LYS A 55 11.76 -11.48 -1.66
N ARG A 56 12.83 -10.94 -2.26
CA ARG A 56 14.24 -11.34 -2.02
C ARG A 56 15.15 -10.15 -2.32
N THR A 57 15.44 -9.34 -1.30
CA THR A 57 16.22 -8.10 -1.43
C THR A 57 17.35 -8.08 -0.40
N SER A 58 18.53 -7.55 -0.75
CA SER A 58 19.60 -7.21 0.19
C SER A 58 20.10 -5.78 -0.07
N PHE A 59 20.68 -5.16 0.97
CA PHE A 59 21.38 -3.87 0.91
C PHE A 59 22.88 -4.00 1.22
N ASP A 60 23.38 -5.24 1.33
CA ASP A 60 24.81 -5.54 1.45
C ASP A 60 25.61 -5.06 0.23
#